data_AF-A0A0Q5PDZ6-F1
#
_entry.id   AF-A0A0Q5PDZ6-F1
#
_cell.length_a   1.000
_cell.length_b   1.000
_cell.length_c   1.000
_cell.angle_alpha   90.00
_cell.angle_beta   90.00
_cell.angle_gamma   90.00
#
_symmetry.space_group_name_H-M   'P 1'
#
loop_
_entity.id
_entity.type
_entity.pdbx_description
1 polymer ?
#
loop_
_entity_poly.entity_id
_entity_poly.type
_entity_poly.pdbx_seq_one_letter_code
_entity_poly.pdbx_strand_id
1 'polypeptide(L)'
;MLIDPTREDPAPFFHWSRAKHLSVVLAATLSPMEAERALSNISVFALNRANLVKSRTKILSVLRFDAEEIMDELAADCADGGLKQENLDRALRRVAGLRRRHAPDQPFSAMVKAFVDDLAQELADRMAAQGP
;
A
#
# COMPACT_ATOMS: atom_id res chain seq x y z
N MET A 1 27.01 4.74 -0.18
CA MET A 1 26.52 6.08 -0.61
C MET A 1 25.03 6.16 -0.34
N LEU A 2 24.52 7.23 0.29
CA LEU A 2 23.07 7.38 0.55
C LEU A 2 22.28 7.59 -0.75
N ILE A 3 20.97 7.38 -0.71
CA ILE A 3 20.05 7.65 -1.82
C ILE A 3 19.74 9.14 -1.76
N ASP A 4 19.99 9.84 -2.86
CA ASP A 4 19.72 11.28 -2.97
C ASP A 4 18.40 11.49 -3.74
N PRO A 5 17.29 11.81 -3.04
CA PRO A 5 15.98 11.94 -3.68
C PRO A 5 15.89 13.13 -4.66
N THR A 6 16.91 13.99 -4.73
CA THR A 6 17.00 15.08 -5.72
C THR A 6 17.65 14.63 -7.03
N ARG A 7 18.29 13.45 -7.03
CA ARG A 7 19.07 12.93 -8.17
C ARG A 7 18.53 11.61 -8.69
N GLU A 8 17.94 10.79 -7.83
CA GLU A 8 17.34 9.51 -8.20
C GLU A 8 15.99 9.34 -7.52
N ASP A 9 15.09 8.58 -8.17
CA ASP A 9 13.81 8.23 -7.57
C ASP A 9 14.05 7.24 -6.39
N PRO A 10 13.61 7.57 -5.16
CA PRO A 10 13.73 6.64 -4.03
C PRO A 10 12.73 5.48 -4.09
N ALA A 11 11.66 5.57 -4.88
CA ALA A 11 10.56 4.59 -4.87
C ALA A 11 11.01 3.14 -5.16
N PRO A 12 11.93 2.85 -6.09
CA PRO A 12 12.38 1.48 -6.35
C PRO A 12 13.15 0.83 -5.19
N PHE A 13 13.68 1.63 -4.25
CA PHE A 13 14.52 1.13 -3.17
C PHE A 13 13.74 0.82 -1.89
N PHE A 14 12.51 1.34 -1.76
CA PHE A 14 11.74 1.28 -0.53
C PHE A 14 10.33 0.77 -0.77
N HIS A 15 9.84 -0.05 0.17
CA HIS A 15 8.42 -0.39 0.23
C HIS A 15 7.93 -0.31 1.68
N TRP A 16 6.61 -0.28 1.85
CA TRP A 16 5.97 -0.31 3.17
C TRP A 16 5.53 -1.73 3.49
N SER A 17 5.78 -2.16 4.73
CA SER A 17 5.30 -3.45 5.21
C SER A 17 3.78 -3.48 5.27
N ARG A 18 3.16 -4.47 4.62
CA ARG A 18 1.71 -4.76 4.70
C ARG A 18 1.37 -5.91 5.65
N ALA A 19 2.30 -6.84 5.86
CA ALA A 19 2.05 -8.10 6.56
C ALA A 19 1.92 -7.96 8.09
N LYS A 20 2.21 -6.79 8.65
CA LYS A 20 2.22 -6.55 10.11
C LYS A 20 1.34 -5.36 10.46
N HIS A 21 0.95 -5.26 11.73
CA HIS A 21 0.14 -4.14 12.24
C HIS A 21 0.87 -2.78 12.26
N LEU A 22 2.17 -2.73 11.92
CA LEU A 22 2.98 -1.51 11.96
C LEU A 22 3.42 -1.09 10.57
N SER A 23 3.30 0.20 10.28
CA SER A 23 3.83 0.79 9.05
C SER A 23 5.32 1.12 9.17
N VAL A 24 6.13 0.16 8.73
CA VAL A 24 7.59 0.28 8.63
C VAL A 24 8.02 0.29 7.15
N VAL A 25 9.06 1.07 6.87
CA VAL A 25 9.73 1.09 5.57
C VAL A 25 10.77 -0.03 5.54
N LEU A 26 10.80 -0.77 4.44
CA LEU A 26 11.67 -1.90 4.17
C LEU A 26 12.42 -1.68 2.85
N ALA A 27 13.53 -2.38 2.67
CA ALA A 27 14.25 -2.40 1.38
C ALA A 27 13.44 -3.20 0.35
N ALA A 28 13.22 -2.65 -0.84
CA ALA A 28 12.38 -3.25 -1.89
C ALA A 28 13.15 -4.01 -2.99
N THR A 29 14.47 -4.06 -2.89
CA THR A 29 15.35 -4.65 -3.91
C THR A 29 15.87 -6.03 -3.49
N LEU A 30 16.04 -6.90 -4.48
CA LEU A 30 16.69 -8.21 -4.34
C LEU A 30 18.22 -8.13 -4.53
N SER A 31 18.74 -7.00 -5.00
CA SER A 31 20.18 -6.77 -5.14
C SER A 31 20.81 -6.53 -3.76
N PRO A 32 21.79 -7.35 -3.33
CA PRO A 32 22.42 -7.19 -2.01
C PRO A 32 23.02 -5.79 -1.79
N MET A 33 23.68 -5.25 -2.81
CA MET A 33 24.32 -3.93 -2.76
C MET A 33 23.28 -2.81 -2.60
N GLU A 34 22.16 -2.88 -3.32
CA GLU A 34 21.10 -1.88 -3.20
C GLU A 34 20.32 -2.04 -1.89
N ALA A 35 20.20 -3.26 -1.37
CA ALA A 35 19.56 -3.54 -0.09
C ALA A 35 20.37 -2.93 1.06
N GLU A 36 21.70 -3.11 1.08
CA GLU A 36 22.59 -2.45 2.05
C GLU A 36 22.46 -0.93 1.98
N ARG A 37 22.38 -0.39 0.76
CA ARG A 37 22.17 1.03 0.52
C ARG A 37 20.83 1.51 1.10
N ALA A 38 19.74 0.81 0.80
CA ALA A 38 18.41 1.14 1.32
C ALA A 38 18.35 1.05 2.85
N LEU A 39 18.92 0.00 3.45
CA LEU A 39 18.98 -0.17 4.90
C LEU A 39 19.78 0.96 5.57
N SER A 40 20.89 1.37 4.97
CA SER A 40 21.67 2.52 5.44
C SER A 40 20.85 3.81 5.43
N ASN A 41 20.04 4.05 4.38
CA ASN A 41 19.15 5.20 4.32
C ASN A 41 18.02 5.15 5.36
N ILE A 42 17.40 3.99 5.55
CA ILE A 42 16.37 3.78 6.58
C ILE A 42 16.93 4.11 7.96
N SER A 43 18.17 3.69 8.24
CA SER A 43 18.86 3.95 9.50
C SER A 43 19.23 5.43 9.66
N VAL A 44 19.98 6.00 8.69
CA VAL A 44 20.50 7.37 8.76
C VAL A 44 19.39 8.42 8.80
N PHE A 45 18.36 8.27 7.95
CA PHE A 45 17.20 9.18 7.96
C PHE A 45 16.15 8.81 9.01
N ALA A 46 16.41 7.74 9.78
CA ALA A 46 15.53 7.25 10.84
C ALA A 46 14.08 7.06 10.35
N LEU A 47 13.90 6.49 9.15
CA LEU A 47 12.60 6.33 8.50
C LEU A 47 11.64 5.46 9.33
N ASN A 48 12.20 4.62 10.23
CA ASN A 48 11.46 3.76 11.15
C ASN A 48 11.49 4.22 12.62
N ARG A 49 11.80 5.49 12.90
CA ARG A 49 11.72 6.01 14.28
C ARG A 49 10.28 5.92 14.83
N ALA A 50 10.16 5.65 16.13
CA ALA A 50 8.90 5.29 16.78
C ALA A 50 7.73 6.25 16.47
N ASN A 51 7.96 7.57 16.53
CA ASN A 51 6.92 8.56 16.25
C ASN A 51 6.42 8.52 14.80
N LEU A 52 7.32 8.32 13.82
CA LEU A 52 6.92 8.19 12.42
C LEU A 52 6.15 6.89 12.18
N VAL A 53 6.63 5.78 12.73
CA VAL A 53 5.93 4.49 12.65
C VAL A 53 4.55 4.60 13.26
N LYS A 54 4.41 5.20 14.45
CA LYS A 54 3.11 5.41 15.11
C LYS A 54 2.18 6.26 14.24
N SER A 55 2.65 7.39 13.71
CA SER A 55 1.82 8.28 12.88
C SER A 55 1.36 7.59 11.59
N ARG A 56 2.28 6.92 10.88
CA ARG A 56 1.94 6.13 9.69
C ARG A 56 1.00 4.97 10.00
N THR A 57 1.18 4.31 11.14
CA THR A 57 0.36 3.17 11.54
C THR A 57 -1.09 3.59 11.76
N LYS A 58 -1.36 4.77 12.33
CA LYS A 58 -2.74 5.29 12.45
C LYS A 58 -3.44 5.38 11.10
N ILE A 59 -2.76 5.89 10.08
CA ILE A 59 -3.30 5.99 8.73
C ILE A 59 -3.45 4.60 8.11
N LEU A 60 -2.44 3.73 8.26
CA LEU A 60 -2.50 2.35 7.78
C LEU A 60 -3.69 1.58 8.39
N SER A 61 -3.99 1.79 9.67
CA SER A 61 -5.15 1.16 10.33
C SER A 61 -6.47 1.57 9.68
N VAL A 62 -6.64 2.86 9.34
CA VAL A 62 -7.84 3.34 8.64
C VAL A 62 -7.94 2.72 7.24
N LEU A 63 -6.82 2.71 6.50
CA LEU A 63 -6.79 2.12 5.15
C LEU A 63 -7.08 0.62 5.18
N ARG A 64 -6.56 -0.10 6.18
CA ARG A 64 -6.82 -1.53 6.37
C ARG A 64 -8.28 -1.79 6.70
N PHE A 65 -8.88 -0.99 7.57
CA PHE A 65 -10.30 -1.11 7.90
C PHE A 65 -11.15 -0.92 6.63
N ASP A 66 -10.91 0.15 5.87
CA ASP A 66 -11.64 0.40 4.62
C ASP A 66 -11.43 -0.72 3.59
N ALA A 67 -10.21 -1.28 3.52
CA ALA A 67 -9.90 -2.40 2.63
C ALA A 67 -10.60 -3.69 3.07
N GLU A 68 -10.56 -4.03 4.36
CA GLU A 68 -11.24 -5.19 4.94
C GLU A 68 -12.75 -5.13 4.64
N GLU A 69 -13.41 -3.98 4.82
CA GLU A 69 -14.82 -3.82 4.44
C GLU A 69 -15.09 -4.06 2.95
N ILE A 70 -14.24 -3.54 2.06
CA ILE A 70 -14.38 -3.76 0.62
C ILE A 70 -14.25 -5.25 0.29
N MET A 71 -13.29 -5.94 0.91
CA MET A 71 -13.05 -7.36 0.64
C MET A 71 -14.14 -8.26 1.21
N ASP A 72 -14.66 -7.94 2.39
CA ASP A 72 -15.76 -8.69 3.02
C ASP A 72 -17.06 -8.55 2.22
N GLU A 73 -17.36 -7.36 1.70
CA GLU A 73 -18.51 -7.15 0.80
C GLU A 73 -18.39 -8.00 -0.46
N LEU A 74 -17.21 -8.01 -1.10
CA LEU A 74 -16.98 -8.82 -2.30
C LEU A 74 -17.06 -10.33 -1.99
N ALA A 75 -16.58 -10.77 -0.83
CA ALA A 75 -16.68 -12.16 -0.41
C ALA A 75 -18.12 -12.59 -0.16
N ALA A 76 -18.94 -11.73 0.45
CA ALA A 76 -20.37 -11.97 0.63
C ALA A 76 -21.10 -12.04 -0.72
N ASP A 77 -20.78 -11.13 -1.64
CA ASP A 77 -21.33 -11.13 -3.01
C ASP A 77 -20.97 -12.43 -3.77
N CYS A 78 -19.76 -12.97 -3.60
CA CYS A 78 -19.37 -14.25 -4.16
C CYS A 78 -20.21 -15.42 -3.57
N ALA A 79 -20.48 -15.41 -2.27
CA ALA A 79 -21.25 -16.46 -1.60
C ALA A 79 -22.72 -16.49 -2.04
N ASP A 80 -23.31 -15.33 -2.37
CA ASP A 80 -24.73 -15.17 -2.72
C ASP A 80 -25.08 -15.45 -4.19
N GLY A 81 -24.19 -16.14 -4.93
CA GLY A 81 -24.45 -16.54 -6.32
C GLY A 81 -23.50 -15.93 -7.36
N GLY A 82 -22.34 -15.46 -6.92
CA GLY A 82 -21.22 -15.08 -7.79
C GLY A 82 -20.99 -13.58 -7.89
N LEU A 83 -19.74 -13.22 -8.19
CA LEU A 83 -19.31 -11.84 -8.26
C LEU A 83 -19.92 -11.14 -9.48
N LYS A 84 -20.92 -10.28 -9.25
CA LYS A 84 -21.48 -9.42 -10.30
C LYS A 84 -20.51 -8.29 -10.65
N GLN A 85 -20.40 -7.96 -11.93
CA GLN A 85 -19.58 -6.85 -12.42
C GLN A 85 -19.91 -5.51 -11.70
N GLU A 86 -21.18 -5.27 -11.38
CA GLU A 86 -21.63 -4.04 -10.70
C GLU A 86 -21.05 -3.89 -9.28
N ASN A 87 -20.94 -5.00 -8.54
CA ASN A 87 -20.38 -5.04 -7.20
C ASN A 87 -18.86 -4.77 -7.23
N LEU A 88 -18.20 -5.33 -8.24
CA LEU A 88 -16.80 -5.08 -8.52
C LEU A 88 -16.53 -3.61 -8.92
N ASP A 89 -17.35 -3.05 -9.81
CA ASP A 89 -17.24 -1.62 -10.18
C ASP A 89 -17.51 -0.70 -8.97
N ARG A 90 -18.37 -1.12 -8.04
CA ARG A 90 -18.56 -0.43 -6.75
C ARG A 90 -17.29 -0.49 -5.90
N ALA A 91 -16.67 -1.66 -5.75
CA ALA A 91 -15.40 -1.80 -5.03
C ALA A 91 -14.27 -0.96 -5.63
N LEU A 92 -14.09 -0.98 -6.96
CA LEU A 92 -13.10 -0.17 -7.65
C LEU A 92 -13.35 1.34 -7.46
N ARG A 93 -14.61 1.77 -7.46
CA ARG A 93 -14.97 3.17 -7.14
C ARG A 93 -14.64 3.54 -5.69
N ARG A 94 -14.82 2.63 -4.72
CA ARG A 94 -14.41 2.84 -3.33
C ARG A 94 -12.89 2.95 -3.20
N VAL A 95 -12.13 2.10 -3.88
CA VAL A 95 -10.65 2.20 -3.95
C VAL A 95 -10.23 3.53 -4.58
N ALA A 96 -10.87 3.97 -5.66
CA ALA A 96 -10.66 5.30 -6.23
C ALA A 96 -11.06 6.44 -5.26
N GLY A 97 -12.02 6.20 -4.36
CA GLY A 97 -12.36 7.09 -3.25
C GLY A 97 -11.24 7.17 -2.21
N LEU A 98 -10.62 6.04 -1.85
CA LEU A 98 -9.43 6.01 -1.00
C LEU A 98 -8.27 6.77 -1.63
N ARG A 99 -8.16 6.74 -2.97
CA ARG A 99 -7.17 7.56 -3.69
C ARG A 99 -7.31 9.06 -3.41
N ARG A 100 -8.54 9.57 -3.22
CA ARG A 100 -8.74 11.00 -2.90
C ARG A 100 -8.17 11.39 -1.54
N ARG A 101 -7.95 10.43 -0.64
CA ARG A 101 -7.34 10.65 0.68
C ARG A 101 -5.80 10.78 0.63
N HIS A 102 -5.17 10.66 -0.56
CA HIS A 102 -3.71 10.77 -0.73
C HIS A 102 -3.29 12.00 -1.56
N ALA A 103 -4.06 13.09 -1.55
CA ALA A 103 -3.66 14.32 -2.23
C ALA A 103 -2.21 14.73 -1.83
N PRO A 104 -1.42 15.37 -2.71
CA PRO A 104 0.02 15.56 -2.49
C PRO A 104 0.38 16.33 -1.21
N ASP A 105 -0.55 17.12 -0.71
CA ASP A 105 -0.51 17.90 0.52
C ASP A 105 -0.79 17.07 1.78
N GLN A 106 -1.31 15.85 1.64
CA GLN A 106 -1.66 14.98 2.75
C GLN A 106 -0.43 14.22 3.29
N PRO A 107 -0.27 14.12 4.63
CA PRO A 107 0.82 13.39 5.24
C PRO A 107 0.92 11.95 4.74
N PHE A 108 2.14 11.51 4.44
CA PHE A 108 2.44 10.13 4.03
C PHE A 108 1.74 9.67 2.74
N SER A 109 1.44 10.60 1.83
CA SER A 109 0.81 10.34 0.53
C SER A 109 1.48 9.19 -0.25
N ALA A 110 2.81 9.06 -0.22
CA ALA A 110 3.53 7.95 -0.85
C ALA A 110 3.17 6.56 -0.26
N MET A 111 3.00 6.46 1.06
CA MET A 111 2.57 5.22 1.72
C MET A 111 1.13 4.89 1.36
N VAL A 112 0.24 5.90 1.35
CA VAL A 112 -1.16 5.68 0.99
C VAL A 112 -1.27 5.25 -0.46
N LYS A 113 -0.53 5.89 -1.37
CA LYS A 113 -0.45 5.51 -2.79
C LYS A 113 -0.01 4.05 -2.93
N ALA A 114 1.09 3.65 -2.28
CA ALA A 114 1.57 2.27 -2.33
C ALA A 114 0.50 1.27 -1.84
N PHE A 115 -0.14 1.55 -0.71
CA PHE A 115 -1.21 0.69 -0.19
C PHE A 115 -2.39 0.56 -1.18
N VAL A 116 -2.84 1.68 -1.73
CA VAL A 116 -4.02 1.71 -2.60
C VAL A 116 -3.74 1.08 -3.96
N ASP A 117 -2.54 1.26 -4.51
CA ASP A 117 -2.13 0.61 -5.76
C ASP A 117 -2.02 -0.90 -5.59
N ASP A 118 -1.44 -1.36 -4.48
CA ASP A 118 -1.37 -2.80 -4.23
C ASP A 118 -2.76 -3.41 -3.99
N LEU A 119 -3.68 -2.69 -3.32
CA LEU A 119 -5.07 -3.13 -3.14
C LEU A 119 -5.81 -3.20 -4.49
N ALA A 120 -5.61 -2.20 -5.36
CA ALA A 120 -6.19 -2.22 -6.70
C ALA A 120 -5.66 -3.39 -7.53
N GLN A 121 -4.36 -3.72 -7.39
CA GLN A 121 -3.77 -4.88 -8.05
C GLN A 121 -4.34 -6.19 -7.49
N GLU A 122 -4.47 -6.32 -6.17
CA GLU A 122 -5.08 -7.51 -5.54
C GLU A 122 -6.52 -7.74 -6.04
N LEU A 123 -7.31 -6.67 -6.19
CA LEU A 123 -8.64 -6.75 -6.77
C LEU A 123 -8.59 -7.19 -8.25
N ALA A 124 -7.70 -6.61 -9.04
CA ALA A 124 -7.54 -6.97 -10.46
C ALA A 124 -7.11 -8.42 -10.66
N ASP A 125 -6.19 -8.92 -9.82
CA ASP A 125 -5.73 -10.32 -9.87
C ASP A 125 -6.88 -11.28 -9.54
N ARG A 126 -7.74 -10.94 -8.57
CA ARG A 126 -8.95 -11.71 -8.27
C ARG A 126 -9.95 -11.70 -9.41
N MET A 127 -10.05 -10.61 -10.18
CA MET A 127 -10.88 -10.57 -11.38
C MET A 127 -10.35 -11.53 -12.45
N ALA A 128 -9.04 -11.50 -12.71
CA ALA A 128 -8.41 -12.36 -13.70
C ALA A 128 -8.50 -13.84 -13.33
N ALA A 129 -8.43 -14.17 -12.03
CA ALA A 129 -8.60 -15.52 -11.53
C ALA A 129 -10.06 -16.04 -11.62
N GLN A 130 -11.03 -15.15 -11.86
CA GLN A 130 -12.46 -15.49 -11.91
C GLN A 130 -13.06 -15.48 -13.33
N GLY A 131 -12.27 -15.50 -14.42
CA GLY A 131 -12.85 -15.70 -15.76
C GLY A 131 -11.95 -16.37 -16.79
N PRO A 132 -12.52 -17.04 -17.82
CA PRO A 132 -13.90 -17.54 -17.96
C PRO A 132 -14.14 -18.89 -17.28
#